data_AF-A0A3D4V3X9-F1
#
_entry.id   AF-A0A3D4V3X9-F1
#
_cell.length_a   1.000
_cell.length_b   1.000
_cell.length_c   1.000
_cell.angle_alpha   90.00
_cell.angle_beta   90.00
_cell.angle_gamma   90.00
#
_symmetry.space_group_name_H-M   'P 1'
#
loop_
_entity.id
_entity.type
_entity.pdbx_description
1 polymer ?
#
loop_
_entity_poly.entity_id
_entity_poly.type
_entity_poly.pdbx_seq_one_letter_code
_entity_poly.pdbx_strand_id
1 'polypeptide(L)'
;MSIVTSPAQTDALTRLRDAFTAALELAPGVDHETLAYRETPTWDSVAHMQLIVAIEGAFDVMLETEEVLALSSFPEARTILGKHGITF
;
A
#
# COMPACT_ATOMS: atom_id res chain seq x y z
N MET A 1 -16.71 -12.09 -21.47
CA MET A 1 -15.93 -10.85 -21.30
C MET A 1 -14.93 -11.15 -20.20
N SER A 2 -13.78 -11.73 -20.57
CA SER A 2 -12.78 -12.18 -19.61
C SER A 2 -11.71 -11.10 -19.52
N ILE A 3 -11.68 -10.37 -18.42
CA ILE A 3 -10.51 -9.56 -18.10
C ILE A 3 -9.39 -10.55 -17.78
N VAL A 4 -8.46 -10.70 -18.71
CA VAL A 4 -7.23 -11.46 -18.46
C VAL A 4 -6.36 -10.51 -17.65
N THR A 5 -6.39 -10.65 -16.32
CA THR A 5 -5.48 -9.92 -15.44
C THR A 5 -4.05 -10.22 -15.92
N SER A 6 -3.37 -9.18 -16.39
CA SER A 6 -2.00 -9.30 -16.89
C SER A 6 -1.07 -9.66 -15.73
N PRO A 7 0.01 -10.44 -15.94
CA PRO A 7 0.92 -10.85 -14.87
C PRO A 7 1.51 -9.66 -14.08
N ALA A 8 1.64 -8.49 -14.72
CA ALA A 8 2.05 -7.25 -14.07
C ALA A 8 1.02 -6.70 -13.04
N GLN A 9 -0.28 -6.94 -13.22
CA GLN A 9 -1.33 -6.46 -12.30
C GLN A 9 -1.40 -7.32 -11.03
N THR A 10 -1.21 -8.64 -11.14
CA THR A 10 -1.12 -9.55 -9.98
C THR A 10 0.12 -9.26 -9.14
N ASP A 11 1.20 -8.85 -9.78
CA ASP A 11 2.46 -8.48 -9.14
C ASP A 11 2.35 -7.15 -8.37
N ALA A 12 1.67 -6.13 -8.90
CA ALA A 12 1.46 -4.86 -8.19
C ALA A 12 0.70 -5.03 -6.87
N LEU A 13 -0.42 -5.78 -6.87
CA LEU A 13 -1.19 -6.04 -5.66
C LEU A 13 -0.39 -6.82 -4.61
N THR A 14 0.43 -7.76 -5.05
CA THR A 14 1.29 -8.55 -4.17
C THR A 14 2.36 -7.66 -3.54
N ARG A 15 3.06 -6.84 -4.33
CA ARG A 15 4.05 -5.87 -3.83
C ARG A 15 3.47 -4.89 -2.81
N LEU A 16 2.25 -4.39 -3.05
CA LEU A 16 1.61 -3.49 -2.09
C LEU A 16 1.30 -4.22 -0.77
N ARG A 17 0.76 -5.44 -0.83
CA ARG A 17 0.52 -6.24 0.38
C ARG A 17 1.80 -6.55 1.13
N ASP A 18 2.89 -6.85 0.42
CA ASP A 18 4.19 -7.12 1.01
C ASP A 18 4.76 -5.87 1.69
N ALA A 19 4.65 -4.69 1.06
CA ALA A 19 5.05 -3.42 1.66
C ALA A 19 4.28 -3.13 2.97
N PHE A 20 2.95 -3.33 2.98
CA PHE A 20 2.13 -3.18 4.18
C PHE A 20 2.49 -4.20 5.27
N THR A 21 2.68 -5.47 4.88
CA THR A 21 3.00 -6.54 5.82
C THR A 21 4.36 -6.33 6.48
N ALA A 22 5.36 -5.91 5.70
CA ALA A 22 6.70 -5.63 6.20
C ALA A 22 6.74 -4.36 7.06
N ALA A 23 6.11 -3.26 6.63
CA ALA A 23 6.17 -1.99 7.35
C ALA A 23 5.33 -1.97 8.64
N LEU A 24 4.21 -2.70 8.67
CA LEU A 24 3.30 -2.73 9.82
C LEU A 24 3.41 -4.03 10.63
N GLU A 25 4.44 -4.85 10.35
CA GLU A 25 4.70 -6.15 11.00
C GLU A 25 3.43 -7.03 11.14
N LEU A 26 2.64 -7.11 10.06
CA LEU A 26 1.34 -7.76 10.10
C LEU A 26 1.46 -9.28 10.22
N ALA A 27 0.54 -9.87 10.98
CA ALA A 27 0.40 -11.31 11.05
C ALA A 27 -0.04 -11.91 9.69
N PRO A 28 0.35 -13.15 9.38
CA PRO A 28 -0.13 -13.83 8.18
C PRO A 28 -1.66 -13.99 8.20
N GLY A 29 -2.30 -13.74 7.07
CA GLY A 29 -3.76 -13.87 6.91
C GLY A 29 -4.57 -12.66 7.37
N VAL A 30 -3.93 -11.55 7.74
CA VAL A 30 -4.61 -10.28 7.96
C VAL A 30 -5.29 -9.80 6.68
N ASP A 31 -6.51 -9.27 6.81
CA ASP A 31 -7.21 -8.63 5.71
C ASP A 31 -6.71 -7.19 5.50
N HIS A 32 -5.90 -6.98 4.47
CA HIS A 32 -5.35 -5.67 4.13
C HIS A 32 -6.43 -4.61 3.86
N GLU A 33 -7.62 -5.00 3.39
CA GLU A 33 -8.71 -4.06 3.09
C GLU A 33 -9.28 -3.40 4.36
N THR A 34 -9.02 -3.98 5.54
CA THR A 34 -9.47 -3.45 6.84
C THR A 34 -8.45 -2.57 7.55
N LEU A 35 -7.24 -2.44 6.98
CA LEU A 35 -6.17 -1.67 7.61
C LEU A 35 -6.47 -0.17 7.55
N ALA A 36 -6.41 0.49 8.69
CA ALA A 36 -6.60 1.93 8.81
C ALA A 36 -5.60 2.54 9.80
N TYR A 37 -5.06 3.71 9.43
CA TYR A 37 -4.12 4.45 10.26
C TYR A 37 -4.76 4.85 11.60
N ARG A 38 -4.05 4.61 12.71
CA ARG A 38 -4.52 4.79 14.10
C ARG A 38 -5.67 3.88 14.55
N GLU A 39 -6.23 3.05 13.69
CA GLU A 39 -7.18 1.99 14.08
C GLU A 39 -6.50 0.63 14.13
N THR A 40 -5.59 0.35 13.20
CA THR A 40 -4.71 -0.82 13.25
C THR A 40 -3.66 -0.62 14.34
N PRO A 41 -3.55 -1.52 15.35
CA PRO A 41 -2.63 -1.34 16.48
C PRO A 41 -1.16 -1.17 16.12
N THR A 42 -0.72 -1.79 15.02
CA THR A 42 0.67 -1.70 14.53
C THR A 42 0.90 -0.52 13.59
N TRP A 43 -0.15 0.25 13.26
CA TRP A 43 -0.07 1.38 12.36
C TRP A 43 -0.10 2.71 13.11
N ASP A 44 1.05 3.06 13.67
CA ASP A 44 1.32 4.34 14.32
C ASP A 44 2.07 5.33 13.40
N SER A 45 2.49 6.47 13.95
CA SER A 45 3.17 7.53 13.19
C SER A 45 4.55 7.12 12.65
N VAL A 46 5.26 6.21 13.30
CA VAL A 46 6.58 5.73 12.83
C VAL A 46 6.37 4.67 11.75
N ALA A 47 5.48 3.71 12.00
CA ALA A 47 5.13 2.67 11.04
C ALA A 47 4.53 3.26 9.74
N HIS A 48 3.78 4.36 9.85
CA HIS A 48 3.29 5.10 8.69
C HIS A 48 4.45 5.63 7.82
N MET A 49 5.47 6.25 8.41
CA MET A 49 6.63 6.72 7.63
C MET A 49 7.45 5.56 7.02
N GLN A 50 7.56 4.44 7.72
CA GLN A 50 8.19 3.24 7.17
C GLN A 50 7.40 2.67 5.98
N LEU A 51 6.07 2.71 6.06
CA LEU A 51 5.18 2.28 4.98
C LEU A 51 5.34 3.16 3.75
N ILE A 52 5.46 4.49 3.90
CA ILE A 52 5.75 5.39 2.79
C ILE A 52 7.02 4.95 2.06
N VAL A 53 8.14 4.80 2.79
CA VAL A 53 9.43 4.39 2.21
C VAL A 53 9.35 3.02 1.54
N ALA A 54 8.63 2.08 2.14
CA ALA A 54 8.44 0.74 1.57
C ALA A 54 7.65 0.79 0.25
N ILE A 55 6.61 1.62 0.17
CA ILE A 55 5.81 1.81 -1.04
C ILE A 55 6.63 2.51 -2.12
N GLU A 56 7.30 3.62 -1.79
CA GLU A 56 8.17 4.35 -2.72
C GLU A 56 9.23 3.43 -3.33
N GLY A 57 9.91 2.62 -2.50
CA GLY A 57 10.91 1.67 -2.97
C GLY A 57 10.33 0.49 -3.78
N ALA A 58 9.14 0.01 -3.44
CA ALA A 58 8.51 -1.12 -4.15
C ALA A 58 8.00 -0.76 -5.55
N PHE A 59 7.64 0.51 -5.74
CA PHE A 59 7.02 1.01 -6.95
C PHE A 59 7.87 2.02 -7.73
N ASP A 60 9.04 2.39 -7.21
CA ASP A 60 9.95 3.40 -7.78
C ASP A 60 9.22 4.74 -8.02
N VAL A 61 8.42 5.15 -7.02
CA VAL A 61 7.66 6.40 -7.02
C VAL A 61 8.14 7.30 -5.88
N MET A 62 7.88 8.60 -5.99
CA MET A 62 8.03 9.55 -4.91
C MET A 62 6.66 10.09 -4.54
N LEU A 63 6.25 9.91 -3.29
CA LEU A 63 4.98 10.41 -2.79
C LEU A 63 5.14 11.84 -2.30
N GLU A 64 4.26 12.72 -2.75
CA GLU A 64 4.24 14.10 -2.30
C GLU A 64 3.72 14.18 -0.85
N THR A 65 4.02 15.30 -0.17
CA THR A 65 3.61 15.48 1.24
C THR A 65 2.09 15.33 1.44
N GLU A 66 1.29 15.78 0.47
CA GLU A 66 -0.17 15.63 0.50
C GLU A 66 -0.61 14.17 0.39
N GLU A 67 0.12 13.36 -0.38
CA GLU A 67 -0.16 11.94 -0.59
C GLU A 67 0.25 11.11 0.63
N VAL A 68 1.39 11.44 1.22
CA VAL A 68 1.83 10.87 2.50
C VAL A 68 0.75 11.11 3.56
N LEU A 69 0.27 12.35 3.71
CA LEU A 69 -0.79 12.69 4.66
C LEU A 69 -2.14 12.03 4.34
N ALA A 70 -2.43 11.78 3.06
CA ALA A 70 -3.67 11.14 2.62
C ALA A 70 -3.66 9.61 2.80
N LEU A 71 -2.48 8.98 2.87
CA LEU A 71 -2.34 7.53 2.98
C LEU A 71 -2.81 7.04 4.36
N SER A 72 -4.09 6.70 4.43
CA SER A 72 -4.76 6.34 5.69
C SER A 72 -5.30 4.91 5.69
N SER A 73 -5.28 4.23 4.55
CA SER A 73 -5.76 2.85 4.39
C SER A 73 -5.06 2.16 3.21
N PHE A 74 -5.29 0.85 3.06
CA PHE A 74 -4.85 0.10 1.89
C PHE A 74 -5.58 0.51 0.58
N PRO A 75 -6.92 0.66 0.53
CA PRO A 75 -7.61 1.26 -0.62
C PRO A 75 -7.08 2.64 -1.05
N GLU A 76 -6.76 3.51 -0.09
CA GLU A 76 -6.22 4.84 -0.34
C GLU A 76 -4.83 4.75 -0.96
N ALA A 77 -3.97 3.84 -0.49
CA ALA A 77 -2.67 3.59 -1.10
C ALA A 77 -2.79 3.16 -2.58
N ARG A 78 -3.75 2.29 -2.91
CA ARG A 78 -4.03 1.94 -4.33
C ARG A 78 -4.46 3.16 -5.14
N THR A 79 -5.30 4.00 -4.57
CA THR A 79 -5.79 5.22 -5.24
C THR A 79 -4.65 6.20 -5.52
N ILE A 80 -3.75 6.39 -4.54
CA ILE A 80 -2.55 7.22 -4.68
C ILE A 80 -1.65 6.66 -5.78
N LEU A 81 -1.29 5.37 -5.71
CA LEU A 81 -0.46 4.72 -6.72
C LEU A 81 -1.09 4.73 -8.13
N GLY A 82 -2.43 4.72 -8.21
CA GLY A 82 -3.16 4.96 -9.46
C GLY A 82 -2.86 6.31 -10.12
N LYS A 83 -2.65 7.37 -9.34
CA LYS A 83 -2.23 8.69 -9.85
C LYS A 83 -0.83 8.66 -10.45
N HIS A 84 0.02 7.75 -9.96
CA HIS A 84 1.36 7.49 -10.46
C HIS A 84 1.39 6.46 -11.62
N GLY A 85 0.22 6.05 -12.13
CA GLY A 85 0.10 5.15 -13.28
C GLY A 85 0.11 3.66 -12.95
N ILE A 86 -0.01 3.29 -11.67
CA ILE A 86 0.00 1.89 -11.22
C ILE A 86 -1.43 1.34 -11.11
N THR A 87 -1.66 0.17 -11.70
CA THR A 87 -2.98 -0.47 -11.77
C THR A 87 -2.98 -1.81 -11.01
N PHE A 88 -4.07 -2.07 -10.29
CA PHE A 88 -4.27 -3.24 -9.40
C PHE A 88 -5.39 -4.15 -9.88
#